data_AF-E3N0T2-F1
#
_entry.id   AF-E3N0T2-F1
#
_cell.length_a   1.000
_cell.length_b   1.000
_cell.length_c   1.000
_cell.angle_alpha   90.00
_cell.angle_beta   90.00
_cell.angle_gamma   90.00
#
_symmetry.space_group_name_H-M   'P 1'
#
loop_
_entity.id
_entity.type
_entity.pdbx_description
1 polymer ?
#
loop_
_entity_poly.entity_id
_entity_poly.type
_entity_poly.pdbx_seq_one_letter_code
_entity_poly.pdbx_strand_id
1 'polypeptide(L)'
;MDVMHCKSINQFIVAEISEHDCIPIVAKLSKIDEVVVEHDWSFNVLTDKALFQKEKRLLKVLRTVLPVSSAVTISYRFQNRNHLREILKGNFDAVILKHFDKLITLNDLWITNTKVLELHKVTLNIRDLNRYFKLWTKKICNDRLEYLEVRTYSNTSMDLLLNGLNAVPVPIETEREFRVLGNVKELRWDEEITGEFDITRTDGRRATIRFGKCHVDNYIHFFVWPESTNHTTNLEQNEFSLIRMFSTIYNSCVELFERMFL
;
A
#
# COMPACT_ATOMS: atom_id res chain seq x y z
N MET A 1 -20.40 -25.59 -0.14
CA MET A 1 -18.96 -25.88 -0.21
C MET A 1 -18.44 -25.72 1.22
N ASP A 2 -17.81 -26.75 1.79
CA ASP A 2 -17.27 -26.66 3.16
C ASP A 2 -15.92 -25.93 3.12
N VAL A 3 -15.94 -24.65 3.50
CA VAL A 3 -14.76 -23.76 3.47
C VAL A 3 -13.71 -24.16 4.52
N MET A 4 -14.09 -25.01 5.48
CA MET A 4 -13.23 -25.45 6.58
C MET A 4 -12.17 -26.47 6.16
N HIS A 5 -12.25 -26.95 4.92
CA HIS A 5 -11.29 -27.87 4.30
C HIS A 5 -10.48 -27.23 3.16
N CYS A 6 -10.59 -25.91 2.97
CA CYS A 6 -9.79 -25.20 1.98
C CYS A 6 -8.33 -25.08 2.43
N LYS A 7 -7.39 -25.52 1.58
CA LYS A 7 -5.94 -25.42 1.85
C LYS A 7 -5.45 -23.97 1.94
N SER A 8 -6.08 -23.08 1.17
CA SER A 8 -5.83 -21.63 1.18
C SER A 8 -7.12 -20.90 0.81
N ILE A 9 -7.27 -19.71 1.36
CA ILE A 9 -8.30 -18.74 0.96
C ILE A 9 -7.60 -17.57 0.30
N ASN A 10 -8.06 -17.18 -0.89
CA ASN A 10 -7.52 -16.01 -1.56
C ASN A 10 -7.87 -14.73 -0.78
N GLN A 11 -9.15 -14.48 -0.55
CA GLN A 11 -9.62 -13.30 0.19
C GLN A 11 -10.58 -13.67 1.31
N PHE A 12 -10.32 -13.15 2.51
CA PHE A 12 -11.23 -13.17 3.64
C PHE A 12 -11.77 -11.77 3.88
N ILE A 13 -13.03 -11.54 3.51
CA ILE A 13 -13.66 -10.21 3.55
C ILE A 13 -14.54 -10.09 4.80
N VAL A 14 -14.25 -9.09 5.63
CA VAL A 14 -15.09 -8.69 6.77
C VAL A 14 -15.95 -7.51 6.33
N ALA A 15 -17.11 -7.83 5.75
CA ALA A 15 -18.10 -6.85 5.30
C ALA A 15 -19.00 -6.37 6.45
N GLU A 16 -19.26 -7.20 7.46
CA GLU A 16 -19.99 -6.86 8.68
C GLU A 16 -19.52 -7.74 9.86
N ILE A 17 -19.67 -7.25 11.09
CA ILE A 17 -19.40 -8.02 12.30
C ILE A 17 -20.72 -8.48 12.92
N SER A 18 -20.99 -9.78 12.80
CA SER A 18 -22.12 -10.44 13.46
C SER A 18 -22.05 -10.27 14.99
N GLU A 19 -23.22 -10.30 15.63
CA GLU A 19 -23.29 -10.43 17.10
C GLU A 19 -22.93 -11.82 17.59
N HIS A 20 -22.96 -12.83 16.70
CA HIS A 20 -22.60 -14.20 17.00
C HIS A 20 -21.09 -14.40 16.99
N ASP A 21 -20.61 -15.31 17.83
CA ASP A 21 -19.19 -15.65 17.90
C ASP A 21 -18.78 -16.51 16.70
N CYS A 22 -18.10 -15.88 15.74
CA CYS A 22 -17.57 -16.54 14.54
C CYS A 22 -16.14 -17.09 14.74
N ILE A 23 -15.52 -16.86 15.91
CA ILE A 23 -14.13 -17.29 16.19
C ILE A 23 -13.94 -18.80 15.99
N PRO A 24 -14.83 -19.70 16.46
CA PRO A 24 -14.65 -21.14 16.27
C PRO A 24 -14.61 -21.57 14.80
N ILE A 25 -15.18 -20.76 13.91
CA ILE A 25 -15.22 -21.03 12.47
C ILE A 25 -13.92 -20.51 11.85
N VAL A 26 -13.61 -19.23 12.03
CA VAL A 26 -12.43 -18.60 11.40
C VAL A 26 -11.11 -19.14 11.94
N ALA A 27 -11.09 -19.69 13.15
CA ALA A 27 -9.90 -20.33 13.73
C ALA A 27 -9.48 -21.63 13.01
N LYS A 28 -10.33 -22.22 12.17
CA LYS A 28 -9.98 -23.42 11.40
C LYS A 28 -9.27 -23.10 10.08
N LEU A 29 -9.16 -21.82 9.71
CA LEU A 29 -8.52 -21.39 8.48
C LEU A 29 -7.00 -21.48 8.64
N SER A 30 -6.34 -22.17 7.69
CA SER A 30 -4.90 -22.45 7.77
C SER A 30 -4.03 -21.44 7.02
N LYS A 31 -4.54 -20.86 5.93
CA LYS A 31 -3.84 -19.89 5.10
C LYS A 31 -4.83 -18.94 4.41
N ILE A 32 -4.53 -17.65 4.48
CA ILE A 32 -5.28 -16.58 3.84
C ILE A 32 -4.27 -15.72 3.06
N ASP A 33 -4.53 -15.45 1.79
CA ASP A 33 -3.62 -14.61 1.02
C ASP A 33 -3.85 -13.13 1.38
N GLU A 34 -5.11 -12.69 1.50
CA GLU A 34 -5.47 -11.32 1.89
C GLU A 34 -6.70 -11.27 2.81
N VAL A 35 -6.62 -10.46 3.87
CA VAL A 35 -7.77 -10.05 4.69
C VAL A 35 -8.24 -8.66 4.28
N VAL A 36 -9.53 -8.50 3.99
CA VAL A 36 -10.13 -7.22 3.60
C VAL A 36 -11.13 -6.77 4.66
N VAL A 37 -10.98 -5.55 5.17
CA VAL A 37 -11.93 -4.92 6.11
C VAL A 37 -12.61 -3.75 5.42
N GLU A 38 -13.91 -3.87 5.15
CA GLU A 38 -14.65 -2.90 4.35
C GLU A 38 -15.15 -1.68 5.14
N HIS A 39 -15.44 -0.59 4.42
CA HIS A 39 -15.73 0.75 4.96
C HIS A 39 -17.13 0.86 5.60
N ASP A 40 -18.07 -0.01 5.23
CA ASP A 40 -19.51 0.26 5.34
C ASP A 40 -20.17 -0.23 6.64
N TRP A 41 -19.74 0.27 7.80
CA TRP A 41 -20.42 -0.02 9.09
C TRP A 41 -21.10 1.20 9.72
N SER A 42 -21.01 2.38 9.10
CA SER A 42 -21.34 3.66 9.74
C SER A 42 -22.68 4.28 9.35
N PHE A 43 -23.49 3.65 8.51
CA PHE A 43 -24.76 4.27 8.06
C PHE A 43 -25.90 4.19 9.08
N ASN A 44 -25.71 3.46 10.17
CA ASN A 44 -26.63 3.51 11.31
C ASN A 44 -26.00 4.37 12.40
N VAL A 45 -26.76 5.34 12.94
CA VAL A 45 -26.36 6.26 14.03
C VAL A 45 -26.06 5.43 15.29
N LEU A 46 -24.86 4.86 15.35
CA LEU A 46 -24.36 4.14 16.50
C LEU A 46 -23.71 5.14 17.44
N THR A 47 -24.02 5.02 18.73
CA THR A 47 -23.27 5.76 19.77
C THR A 47 -21.80 5.37 19.72
N ASP A 48 -20.89 6.28 20.13
CA ASP A 48 -19.44 6.00 20.20
C ASP A 48 -19.13 4.70 20.96
N LYS A 49 -19.91 4.42 22.01
CA LYS A 49 -19.82 3.19 22.80
C LYS A 49 -20.10 1.95 21.97
N ALA A 50 -21.13 1.96 21.12
CA ALA A 50 -21.47 0.82 20.27
C ALA A 50 -20.41 0.60 19.18
N LEU A 51 -19.89 1.67 18.60
CA LEU A 51 -18.82 1.61 17.61
C LEU A 51 -17.53 1.01 18.20
N PHE A 52 -17.14 1.45 19.40
CA PHE A 52 -15.98 0.90 20.10
C PHE A 52 -16.14 -0.58 20.45
N GLN A 53 -17.36 -1.03 20.78
CA GLN A 53 -17.63 -2.46 21.01
C GLN A 53 -17.55 -3.28 19.72
N LYS A 54 -18.05 -2.72 18.59
CA LYS A 54 -17.88 -3.35 17.27
C LYS A 54 -16.40 -3.49 16.91
N GLU A 55 -15.59 -2.46 17.12
CA GLU A 55 -14.13 -2.55 16.87
C GLU A 55 -13.44 -3.59 17.75
N LYS A 56 -13.85 -3.73 19.02
CA LYS A 56 -13.32 -4.79 19.88
C LYS A 56 -13.66 -6.19 19.35
N ARG A 57 -14.87 -6.38 18.81
CA ARG A 57 -15.25 -7.65 18.17
C ARG A 57 -14.46 -7.86 16.89
N LEU A 58 -14.27 -6.82 16.07
CA LEU A 58 -13.42 -6.88 14.89
C LEU A 58 -12.04 -7.39 15.24
N LEU A 59 -11.40 -6.78 16.23
CA LEU A 59 -10.05 -7.13 16.62
C LEU A 59 -9.94 -8.58 17.08
N LYS A 60 -10.98 -9.15 17.72
CA LYS A 60 -10.97 -10.58 18.05
C LYS A 60 -10.92 -11.46 16.79
N VAL A 61 -11.71 -11.12 15.78
CA VAL A 61 -11.70 -11.83 14.50
C VAL A 61 -10.34 -11.66 13.82
N LEU A 62 -9.86 -10.42 13.70
CA LEU A 62 -8.58 -10.12 13.07
C LEU A 62 -7.39 -10.78 13.76
N ARG A 63 -7.36 -10.84 15.10
CA ARG A 63 -6.33 -11.57 15.85
C ARG A 63 -6.27 -13.06 15.50
N THR A 64 -7.38 -13.62 15.05
CA THR A 64 -7.46 -15.03 14.66
C THR A 64 -6.97 -15.24 13.23
N VAL A 65 -7.34 -14.36 12.30
CA VAL A 65 -7.05 -14.54 10.87
C VAL A 65 -5.72 -13.91 10.43
N LEU A 66 -5.32 -12.77 10.98
CA LEU A 66 -4.10 -12.07 10.56
C LEU A 66 -2.80 -12.89 10.71
N PRO A 67 -2.61 -13.73 11.75
CA PRO A 67 -1.41 -14.56 11.86
C PRO A 67 -1.23 -15.58 10.73
N VAL A 68 -2.32 -15.98 10.07
CA VAL A 68 -2.31 -16.89 8.91
C VAL A 68 -2.50 -16.16 7.58
N SER A 69 -2.40 -14.82 7.61
CA SER A 69 -2.63 -13.95 6.45
C SER A 69 -1.33 -13.35 5.90
N SER A 70 -1.18 -13.34 4.58
CA SER A 70 -0.05 -12.65 3.92
C SER A 70 -0.26 -11.15 3.77
N ALA A 71 -1.48 -10.69 3.51
CA ALA A 71 -1.78 -9.28 3.26
C ALA A 71 -3.03 -8.78 4.01
N VAL A 72 -3.12 -7.46 4.16
CA VAL A 72 -4.31 -6.82 4.72
C VAL A 72 -4.69 -5.54 3.96
N THR A 73 -5.96 -5.45 3.56
CA THR A 73 -6.58 -4.24 3.01
C THR A 73 -7.59 -3.69 3.99
N ILE A 74 -7.43 -2.43 4.40
CA ILE A 74 -8.33 -1.77 5.35
C ILE A 74 -8.95 -0.55 4.68
N SER A 75 -10.25 -0.63 4.46
CA SER A 75 -11.09 0.52 4.10
C SER A 75 -11.88 1.05 5.31
N TYR A 76 -11.96 0.28 6.40
CA TYR A 76 -12.66 0.66 7.64
C TYR A 76 -11.94 1.77 8.44
N ARG A 77 -12.74 2.71 8.97
CA ARG A 77 -12.24 3.84 9.77
C ARG A 77 -12.26 3.54 11.27
N PHE A 78 -11.14 3.08 11.81
CA PHE A 78 -10.98 2.88 13.25
C PHE A 78 -11.07 4.20 14.04
N GLN A 79 -11.97 4.28 15.01
CA GLN A 79 -12.05 5.35 15.99
C GLN A 79 -10.89 5.30 16.97
N ASN A 80 -10.58 4.12 17.47
CA ASN A 80 -9.40 3.94 18.29
C ASN A 80 -8.17 3.68 17.43
N ARG A 81 -7.27 4.67 17.37
CA ARG A 81 -6.00 4.55 16.63
C ARG A 81 -5.16 3.36 17.09
N ASN A 82 -5.25 2.95 18.34
CA ASN A 82 -4.50 1.79 18.84
C ASN A 82 -4.97 0.48 18.20
N HIS A 83 -6.24 0.38 17.79
CA HIS A 83 -6.75 -0.78 17.07
C HIS A 83 -6.12 -0.89 15.68
N LEU A 84 -6.03 0.22 14.94
CA LEU A 84 -5.32 0.25 13.66
C LEU A 84 -3.84 -0.11 13.85
N ARG A 85 -3.17 0.49 14.84
CA ARG A 85 -1.75 0.21 15.12
C ARG A 85 -1.48 -1.23 15.52
N GLU A 86 -2.43 -1.89 16.17
CA GLU A 86 -2.32 -3.31 16.48
C GLU A 86 -2.23 -4.15 15.21
N ILE A 87 -3.06 -3.83 14.21
CA ILE A 87 -3.03 -4.50 12.91
C ILE A 87 -1.70 -4.18 12.20
N LEU A 88 -1.32 -2.91 12.10
CA LEU A 88 -0.13 -2.47 11.36
C LEU A 88 1.20 -3.06 11.87
N LYS A 89 1.27 -3.57 13.11
CA LYS A 89 2.44 -4.27 13.65
C LYS A 89 2.68 -5.66 13.05
N GLY A 90 1.71 -6.22 12.33
CA GLY A 90 1.84 -7.52 11.70
C GLY A 90 2.91 -7.55 10.61
N ASN A 91 3.50 -8.73 10.41
CA ASN A 91 4.53 -8.96 9.40
C ASN A 91 3.90 -9.37 8.06
N PHE A 92 3.25 -8.42 7.39
CA PHE A 92 2.56 -8.70 6.12
C PHE A 92 3.49 -8.57 4.91
N ASP A 93 3.20 -9.29 3.84
CA ASP A 93 3.74 -9.00 2.52
C ASP A 93 3.18 -7.68 1.98
N ALA A 94 1.89 -7.41 2.18
CA ALA A 94 1.26 -6.15 1.76
C ALA A 94 0.28 -5.56 2.80
N VAL A 95 0.30 -4.24 2.93
CA VAL A 95 -0.65 -3.45 3.72
C VAL A 95 -1.24 -2.36 2.83
N ILE A 96 -2.55 -2.34 2.66
CA ILE A 96 -3.26 -1.37 1.84
C ILE A 96 -4.28 -0.62 2.70
N LEU A 97 -4.14 0.69 2.84
CA LEU A 97 -5.08 1.55 3.55
C LEU A 97 -5.85 2.39 2.54
N LYS A 98 -7.18 2.22 2.46
CA LYS A 98 -8.04 2.93 1.50
C LYS A 98 -9.02 3.87 2.20
N HIS A 99 -9.29 5.02 1.59
CA HIS A 99 -10.33 5.97 2.02
C HIS A 99 -10.21 6.44 3.48
N PHE A 100 -8.97 6.55 3.95
CA PHE A 100 -8.61 6.99 5.29
C PHE A 100 -8.54 8.52 5.34
N ASP A 101 -9.67 9.17 5.62
CA ASP A 101 -9.74 10.61 5.90
C ASP A 101 -8.92 11.03 7.14
N LYS A 102 -8.66 10.09 8.05
CA LYS A 102 -7.83 10.31 9.24
C LYS A 102 -6.36 10.51 8.88
N LEU A 103 -5.72 11.42 9.62
CA LEU A 103 -4.31 11.72 9.49
C LEU A 103 -3.44 10.50 9.85
N ILE A 104 -2.77 9.92 8.84
CA ILE A 104 -1.66 8.99 9.04
C ILE A 104 -0.46 9.79 9.57
N THR A 105 0.14 9.32 10.65
CA THR A 105 1.29 9.97 11.31
C THR A 105 2.55 9.16 11.08
N LEU A 106 3.71 9.78 11.31
CA LEU A 106 4.99 9.08 11.30
C LEU A 106 4.97 7.79 12.15
N ASN A 107 4.35 7.82 13.34
CA ASN A 107 4.29 6.65 14.22
C ASN A 107 3.50 5.48 13.63
N ASP A 108 2.50 5.75 12.79
CA ASP A 108 1.74 4.69 12.13
C ASP A 108 2.53 4.06 10.99
N LEU A 109 3.30 4.87 10.24
CA LEU A 109 4.21 4.36 9.21
C LEU A 109 5.36 3.56 9.81
N TRP A 110 5.94 4.08 10.89
CA TRP A 110 7.11 3.49 11.56
C TRP A 110 6.89 2.05 11.99
N ILE A 111 5.72 1.75 12.55
CA ILE A 111 5.41 0.44 13.12
C ILE A 111 5.13 -0.64 12.07
N THR A 112 5.01 -0.27 10.80
CA THR A 112 4.78 -1.23 9.72
C THR A 112 6.05 -2.04 9.44
N ASN A 113 5.87 -3.33 9.19
CA ASN A 113 6.94 -4.23 8.76
C ASN A 113 6.47 -5.04 7.54
N THR A 114 6.42 -4.38 6.39
CA THR A 114 5.81 -4.90 5.17
C THR A 114 6.64 -4.62 3.93
N LYS A 115 6.48 -5.46 2.90
CA LYS A 115 7.15 -5.27 1.61
C LYS A 115 6.43 -4.22 0.76
N VAL A 116 5.10 -4.25 0.77
CA VAL A 116 4.25 -3.32 0.03
C VAL A 116 3.38 -2.51 0.99
N LEU A 117 3.46 -1.18 0.92
CA LEU A 117 2.59 -0.28 1.67
C LEU A 117 1.86 0.67 0.72
N GLU A 118 0.55 0.55 0.62
CA GLU A 118 -0.27 1.42 -0.22
C GLU A 118 -1.18 2.29 0.63
N LEU A 119 -1.13 3.61 0.41
CA LEU A 119 -1.91 4.60 1.14
C LEU A 119 -2.79 5.37 0.17
N HIS A 120 -4.03 4.93 0.01
CA HIS A 120 -4.97 5.49 -0.95
C HIS A 120 -5.92 6.50 -0.33
N LYS A 121 -5.89 7.73 -0.88
CA LYS A 121 -6.79 8.82 -0.50
C LYS A 121 -6.67 9.13 1.00
N VAL A 122 -5.43 9.13 1.50
CA VAL A 122 -5.13 9.37 2.91
C VAL A 122 -4.74 10.81 3.17
N THR A 123 -5.03 11.30 4.38
CA THR A 123 -4.42 12.54 4.87
C THR A 123 -3.05 12.22 5.45
N LEU A 124 -1.97 12.76 4.88
CA LEU A 124 -0.60 12.55 5.33
C LEU A 124 0.15 13.88 5.42
N ASN A 125 0.87 14.11 6.53
CA ASN A 125 1.75 15.26 6.64
C ASN A 125 3.05 15.00 5.87
N ILE A 126 3.37 15.85 4.89
CA ILE A 126 4.57 15.67 4.06
C ILE A 126 5.88 15.68 4.87
N ARG A 127 5.90 16.41 5.99
CA ARG A 127 7.06 16.43 6.91
C ARG A 127 7.23 15.09 7.61
N ASP A 128 6.13 14.40 7.92
CA ASP A 128 6.20 13.06 8.50
C ASP A 128 6.67 12.04 7.45
N LEU A 129 6.26 12.16 6.18
CA LEU A 129 6.78 11.31 5.11
C LEU A 129 8.29 11.56 4.86
N ASN A 130 8.74 12.82 4.85
CA ASN A 130 10.17 13.16 4.77
C ASN A 130 10.95 12.53 5.93
N ARG A 131 10.42 12.61 7.16
CA ARG A 131 11.03 11.98 8.33
C ARG A 131 11.09 10.47 8.17
N TYR A 132 10.03 9.84 7.67
CA TYR A 132 10.01 8.40 7.40
C TYR A 132 11.12 8.00 6.42
N PHE A 133 11.29 8.72 5.31
CA PHE A 133 12.40 8.47 4.37
C PHE A 133 13.77 8.68 5.00
N LYS A 134 13.96 9.71 5.86
CA LYS A 134 15.21 9.91 6.62
C LYS A 134 15.52 8.78 7.60
N LEU A 135 14.50 8.13 8.12
CA LEU A 135 14.67 6.98 9.02
C LEU A 135 14.96 5.72 8.23
N TRP A 136 14.32 5.56 7.08
CA TRP A 136 14.61 4.49 6.14
C TRP A 136 16.06 4.60 5.63
N THR A 137 16.54 5.78 5.25
CA THR A 137 17.94 5.96 4.80
C THR A 137 18.97 5.66 5.90
N LYS A 138 18.56 5.66 7.17
CA LYS A 138 19.42 5.28 8.30
C LYS A 138 19.27 3.82 8.72
N LYS A 139 18.45 3.02 8.00
CA LYS A 139 18.13 1.63 8.35
C LYS A 139 17.50 1.50 9.74
N ILE A 140 16.57 2.40 10.05
CA ILE A 140 15.88 2.44 11.35
C ILE A 140 14.44 1.91 11.25
N CYS A 141 13.79 2.03 10.08
CA CYS A 141 12.41 1.59 9.89
C CYS A 141 12.24 0.71 8.64
N ASN A 142 11.29 -0.23 8.74
CA ASN A 142 10.80 -1.15 7.72
C ASN A 142 11.87 -1.63 6.71
N ASP A 143 12.81 -2.45 7.19
CA ASP A 143 13.89 -3.00 6.36
C ASP A 143 13.40 -3.91 5.22
N ARG A 144 12.17 -4.45 5.34
CA ARG A 144 11.50 -5.29 4.34
C ARG A 144 10.85 -4.48 3.22
N LEU A 145 10.73 -3.15 3.35
CA LEU A 145 10.03 -2.32 2.37
C LEU A 145 10.66 -2.45 0.99
N GLU A 146 9.81 -2.72 -0.01
CA GLU A 146 10.14 -2.81 -1.43
C GLU A 146 9.38 -1.75 -2.23
N TYR A 147 8.14 -1.47 -1.84
CA TYR A 147 7.28 -0.49 -2.49
C TYR A 147 6.39 0.27 -1.50
N LEU A 148 6.32 1.58 -1.65
CA LEU A 148 5.34 2.43 -1.01
C LEU A 148 4.64 3.31 -2.04
N GLU A 149 3.31 3.33 -2.01
CA GLU A 149 2.48 4.28 -2.75
C GLU A 149 1.75 5.21 -1.78
N VAL A 150 1.79 6.51 -2.07
CA VAL A 150 0.93 7.50 -1.41
C VAL A 150 0.13 8.24 -2.47
N ARG A 151 -1.19 8.06 -2.43
CA ARG A 151 -2.15 8.81 -3.24
C ARG A 151 -2.86 9.85 -2.39
N THR A 152 -2.66 11.12 -2.72
CA THR A 152 -3.19 12.26 -1.96
C THR A 152 -3.84 13.30 -2.88
N TYR A 153 -4.87 13.98 -2.37
CA TYR A 153 -5.50 15.11 -3.06
C TYR A 153 -4.73 16.42 -2.90
N SER A 154 -3.83 16.50 -1.92
CA SER A 154 -3.04 17.72 -1.68
C SER A 154 -1.84 17.79 -2.62
N ASN A 155 -1.61 18.98 -3.18
CA ASN A 155 -0.36 19.25 -3.88
C ASN A 155 0.81 19.00 -2.93
N THR A 156 1.64 18.03 -3.29
CA THR A 156 2.82 17.68 -2.50
C THR A 156 3.98 18.58 -2.91
N SER A 157 4.53 19.35 -1.96
CA SER A 157 5.77 20.07 -2.20
C SER A 157 6.94 19.08 -2.25
N MET A 158 7.45 18.87 -3.46
CA MET A 158 8.61 18.04 -3.75
C MET A 158 9.83 18.48 -2.92
N ASP A 159 10.11 19.78 -2.87
CA ASP A 159 11.23 20.34 -2.09
C ASP A 159 11.13 19.99 -0.61
N LEU A 160 9.95 20.10 -0.01
CA LEU A 160 9.74 19.74 1.40
C LEU A 160 9.93 18.25 1.64
N LEU A 161 9.54 17.39 0.68
CA LEU A 161 9.71 15.95 0.81
C LEU A 161 11.17 15.52 0.64
N LEU A 162 11.92 16.16 -0.27
CA LEU A 162 13.30 15.78 -0.59
C LEU A 162 14.34 16.42 0.34
N ASN A 163 13.95 17.47 1.08
CA ASN A 163 14.87 18.21 1.94
C ASN A 163 15.64 17.31 2.92
N GLY A 164 16.97 17.32 2.81
CA GLY A 164 17.88 16.56 3.65
C GLY A 164 17.92 15.05 3.40
N LEU A 165 17.46 14.59 2.23
CA LEU A 165 17.62 13.19 1.78
C LEU A 165 18.86 12.95 0.91
N ASN A 166 19.61 14.00 0.55
CA ASN A 166 20.68 13.94 -0.46
C ASN A 166 20.21 13.29 -1.77
N ALA A 167 18.99 13.65 -2.17
CA ALA A 167 18.32 13.10 -3.34
C ALA A 167 19.02 13.52 -4.64
N VAL A 168 19.29 12.56 -5.52
CA VAL A 168 19.93 12.78 -6.81
C VAL A 168 18.84 12.75 -7.89
N PRO A 169 18.65 13.82 -8.68
CA PRO A 169 17.63 13.84 -9.73
C PRO A 169 17.94 12.80 -10.81
N VAL A 170 16.88 12.19 -11.32
CA VAL A 170 16.91 11.24 -12.43
C VAL A 170 16.18 11.87 -13.62
N PRO A 171 16.76 11.86 -14.84
CA PRO A 171 16.06 12.33 -16.03
C PRO A 171 14.77 11.55 -16.24
N ILE A 172 13.66 12.25 -16.51
CA ILE A 172 12.31 11.65 -16.61
C ILE A 172 12.21 10.69 -17.81
N GLU A 173 13.07 10.86 -18.81
CA GLU A 173 13.18 10.02 -20.00
C GLU A 173 13.89 8.69 -19.71
N THR A 174 14.47 8.53 -18.51
CA THR A 174 15.16 7.30 -18.14
C THR A 174 14.16 6.15 -17.99
N GLU A 175 14.26 5.15 -18.87
CA GLU A 175 13.52 3.91 -18.72
C GLU A 175 14.14 3.04 -17.62
N ARG A 176 13.31 2.60 -16.68
CA ARG A 176 13.70 1.79 -15.53
C ARG A 176 12.65 0.73 -15.28
N GLU A 177 13.12 -0.47 -15.00
CA GLU A 177 12.29 -1.59 -14.61
C GLU A 177 12.37 -1.77 -13.10
N PHE A 178 11.22 -1.66 -12.43
CA PHE A 178 11.11 -1.93 -11.00
C PHE A 178 10.52 -3.31 -10.81
N ARG A 179 11.20 -4.15 -10.04
CA ARG A 179 10.64 -5.41 -9.56
C ARG A 179 9.81 -5.12 -8.34
N VAL A 180 8.51 -5.41 -8.43
CA VAL A 180 7.61 -5.26 -7.28
C VAL A 180 6.83 -6.55 -7.11
N LEU A 181 6.85 -7.11 -5.89
CA LEU A 181 6.07 -8.31 -5.57
C LEU A 181 4.58 -8.01 -5.63
N GLY A 182 3.82 -8.88 -6.32
CA GLY A 182 2.38 -9.14 -6.16
C GLY A 182 1.39 -7.95 -6.02
N ASN A 183 0.33 -7.94 -6.84
CA ASN A 183 -0.82 -7.02 -6.79
C ASN A 183 -0.56 -5.51 -6.94
N VAL A 184 0.70 -5.06 -7.01
CA VAL A 184 1.01 -3.65 -7.30
C VAL A 184 0.49 -3.30 -8.68
N LYS A 185 -0.51 -2.42 -8.70
CA LYS A 185 -1.18 -2.02 -9.92
C LYS A 185 -0.21 -1.19 -10.75
N GLU A 186 -0.18 -1.49 -12.04
CA GLU A 186 0.47 -0.69 -13.07
C GLU A 186 0.22 0.80 -12.83
N LEU A 187 1.25 1.63 -13.03
CA LEU A 187 1.12 3.10 -12.99
C LEU A 187 -0.08 3.49 -13.84
N ARG A 188 -0.90 4.43 -13.36
CA ARG A 188 -2.11 4.74 -14.11
C ARG A 188 -1.69 5.33 -15.46
N TRP A 189 -2.38 4.89 -16.50
CA TRP A 189 -2.17 5.34 -17.89
C TRP A 189 -2.35 6.86 -18.07
N ASP A 190 -3.01 7.53 -17.12
CA ASP A 190 -3.21 8.98 -17.06
C ASP A 190 -2.27 9.70 -16.07
N GLU A 191 -1.27 9.01 -15.52
CA GLU A 191 -0.30 9.60 -14.59
C GLU A 191 0.87 10.25 -15.32
N GLU A 192 1.01 11.57 -15.15
CA GLU A 192 2.15 12.35 -15.61
C GLU A 192 3.25 12.34 -14.55
N ILE A 193 4.44 11.87 -14.92
CA ILE A 193 5.62 11.91 -14.04
C ILE A 193 6.13 13.35 -13.99
N THR A 194 6.18 13.91 -12.79
CA THR A 194 6.61 15.30 -12.53
C THR A 194 8.04 15.39 -11.97
N GLY A 195 8.59 14.27 -11.50
CA GLY A 195 9.98 14.20 -11.06
C GLY A 195 10.36 12.83 -10.51
N GLU A 196 11.65 12.51 -10.59
CA GLU A 196 12.21 11.26 -10.09
C GLU A 196 13.57 11.50 -9.45
N PHE A 197 13.81 10.87 -8.30
CA PHE A 197 15.01 11.08 -7.50
C PHE A 197 15.47 9.81 -6.83
N ASP A 198 16.76 9.54 -6.88
CA ASP A 198 17.39 8.44 -6.16
C ASP A 198 17.89 8.91 -4.79
N ILE A 199 17.71 8.07 -3.79
CA ILE A 199 18.31 8.21 -2.45
C ILE A 199 19.07 6.92 -2.11
N THR A 200 20.06 7.05 -1.23
CA THR A 200 20.89 5.92 -0.80
C THR A 200 20.79 5.75 0.72
N ARG A 201 20.55 4.51 1.13
CA ARG A 201 20.55 4.09 2.54
C ARG A 201 21.98 3.88 3.04
N THR A 202 22.20 3.94 4.35
CA THR A 202 23.52 3.77 4.99
C THR A 202 24.21 2.44 4.67
N ASP A 203 23.46 1.41 4.30
CA ASP A 203 24.01 0.11 3.85
C ASP A 203 24.25 0.03 2.33
N GLY A 204 24.14 1.15 1.61
CA GLY A 204 24.34 1.23 0.16
C GLY A 204 23.10 0.86 -0.67
N ARG A 205 22.01 0.38 -0.04
CA ARG A 205 20.77 0.09 -0.76
C ARG A 205 20.18 1.38 -1.33
N ARG A 206 19.78 1.35 -2.60
CA ARG A 206 19.19 2.51 -3.28
C ARG A 206 17.67 2.43 -3.23
N ALA A 207 17.04 3.59 -3.27
CA ALA A 207 15.61 3.71 -3.53
C ALA A 207 15.34 4.90 -4.45
N THR A 208 14.23 4.85 -5.17
CA THR A 208 13.75 5.88 -6.08
C THR A 208 12.44 6.44 -5.57
N ILE A 209 12.39 7.76 -5.36
CA ILE A 209 11.17 8.52 -5.11
C ILE A 209 10.70 9.08 -6.45
N ARG A 210 9.50 8.71 -6.88
CA ARG A 210 8.86 9.23 -8.09
C ARG A 210 7.60 9.99 -7.72
N PHE A 211 7.43 11.15 -8.35
CA PHE A 211 6.26 12.00 -8.19
C PHE A 211 5.42 11.93 -9.46
N GLY A 212 4.15 11.59 -9.28
CA GLY A 212 3.17 11.53 -10.34
C GLY A 212 2.00 12.45 -10.08
N LYS A 213 1.30 12.82 -11.15
CA LYS A 213 0.06 13.59 -11.06
C LYS A 213 -0.94 13.07 -12.08
N CYS A 214 -2.19 12.91 -11.65
CA CYS A 214 -3.34 12.75 -12.54
C CYS A 214 -4.33 13.89 -12.31
N HIS A 215 -5.45 13.90 -13.04
CA HIS A 215 -6.44 14.98 -12.97
C HIS A 215 -6.92 15.34 -11.55
N VAL A 216 -7.01 14.36 -10.65
CA VAL A 216 -7.60 14.55 -9.31
C VAL A 216 -6.61 14.23 -8.18
N ASP A 217 -5.59 13.42 -8.44
CA ASP A 217 -4.71 12.88 -7.41
C ASP A 217 -3.23 13.15 -7.72
N ASN A 218 -2.46 13.31 -6.66
CA ASN A 218 -1.01 13.30 -6.70
C ASN A 218 -0.51 11.97 -6.14
N TYR A 219 0.54 11.46 -6.76
CA TYR A 219 1.17 10.18 -6.45
C TYR A 219 2.60 10.39 -5.98
N ILE A 220 2.97 9.64 -4.94
CA ILE A 220 4.34 9.48 -4.51
C ILE A 220 4.59 7.99 -4.50
N HIS A 221 5.48 7.54 -5.37
CA HIS A 221 5.97 6.17 -5.39
C HIS A 221 7.36 6.14 -4.79
N PHE A 222 7.61 5.13 -3.96
CA PHE A 222 8.91 4.86 -3.38
C PHE A 222 9.28 3.41 -3.67
N PHE A 223 10.22 3.23 -4.59
CA PHE A 223 10.72 1.92 -5.01
C PHE A 223 12.06 1.64 -4.38
N VAL A 224 12.21 0.51 -3.70
CA VAL A 224 13.49 0.09 -3.16
C VAL A 224 14.13 -0.90 -4.12
N TRP A 225 15.35 -0.58 -4.59
CA TRP A 225 16.06 -1.47 -5.49
C TRP A 225 16.43 -2.77 -4.76
N PRO A 226 16.34 -3.92 -5.45
CA PRO A 226 16.87 -5.17 -4.90
C PRO A 226 18.37 -5.01 -4.66
N GLU A 227 18.90 -5.76 -3.70
CA GLU A 227 20.35 -5.87 -3.57
C GLU A 227 20.92 -6.39 -4.89
N SER A 228 22.06 -5.85 -5.35
CA SER A 228 22.71 -6.31 -6.57
C SER A 228 23.17 -7.75 -6.37
N THR A 229 22.29 -8.70 -6.64
CA THR A 229 22.59 -10.12 -6.56
C THR A 229 23.35 -10.49 -7.82
N ASN A 230 24.67 -10.62 -7.71
CA ASN A 230 25.52 -11.28 -8.71
C ASN A 230 25.24 -12.81 -8.82
N HIS A 231 24.08 -13.28 -8.38
CA HIS A 231 23.72 -14.68 -8.42
C HIS A 231 22.27 -14.85 -8.88
N THR A 232 22.14 -15.17 -10.16
CA THR A 232 21.00 -15.84 -10.76
C THR A 232 20.72 -17.11 -9.96
N THR A 233 19.61 -17.13 -9.21
CA THR A 233 19.04 -18.39 -8.72
C THR A 233 17.51 -18.28 -8.75
N ASN A 234 16.93 -19.31 -9.34
CA ASN A 234 15.52 -19.49 -9.73
C ASN A 234 14.47 -19.24 -8.60
N LEU A 235 13.21 -19.00 -9.05
CA LEU A 235 11.89 -19.12 -8.36
C LEU A 235 11.34 -17.78 -7.81
N GLU A 236 10.08 -17.32 -8.01
CA GLU A 236 8.79 -17.94 -8.37
C GLU A 236 7.93 -17.07 -9.35
N GLN A 237 6.91 -17.68 -9.98
CA GLN A 237 6.04 -17.19 -11.05
C GLN A 237 5.09 -16.00 -10.74
N ASN A 238 5.22 -15.33 -9.59
CA ASN A 238 4.31 -14.25 -9.15
C ASN A 238 4.97 -12.85 -9.10
N GLU A 239 6.13 -12.69 -9.73
CA GLU A 239 6.85 -11.42 -9.81
C GLU A 239 6.39 -10.65 -11.05
N PHE A 240 5.94 -9.41 -10.86
CA PHE A 240 5.62 -8.50 -11.98
C PHE A 240 6.75 -7.49 -12.15
N SER A 241 7.25 -7.39 -13.37
CA SER A 241 8.14 -6.32 -13.83
C SER A 241 7.31 -5.10 -14.24
N LEU A 242 7.51 -3.96 -13.59
CA LEU A 242 6.97 -2.69 -14.08
C LEU A 242 7.90 -2.13 -15.17
N ILE A 243 7.60 -2.43 -16.43
CA ILE A 243 8.26 -1.83 -17.60
C ILE A 243 7.40 -0.69 -18.12
N ARG A 244 8.02 0.47 -18.34
CA ARG A 244 7.43 1.59 -19.05
C ARG A 244 7.46 1.29 -20.56
N MET A 245 6.32 0.98 -21.19
CA MET A 245 6.15 1.11 -22.65
C MET A 245 5.65 2.51 -22.95
N PHE A 246 6.47 3.37 -23.56
CA PHE A 246 6.01 4.69 -24.02
C PHE A 246 6.09 4.81 -25.55
N SER A 247 5.06 5.48 -26.09
CA SER A 247 5.10 6.28 -27.31
C SER A 247 5.21 5.53 -28.65
N THR A 248 4.08 4.98 -29.11
CA THR A 248 3.68 5.07 -30.54
C THR A 248 2.20 4.75 -30.79
N ILE A 249 1.49 4.14 -29.84
CA ILE A 249 0.08 3.76 -30.06
C ILE A 249 -0.90 4.95 -29.89
N TYR A 250 -0.44 6.08 -29.32
CA TYR A 250 -1.31 7.22 -29.01
C TYR A 250 -1.86 7.97 -30.24
N ASN A 251 -1.29 7.80 -31.43
CA ASN A 251 -1.88 8.36 -32.66
C ASN A 251 -2.93 7.45 -33.34
N SER A 252 -3.05 6.18 -32.92
CA SER A 252 -3.97 5.22 -33.55
C SER A 252 -5.31 5.12 -32.83
N CYS A 253 -5.34 5.28 -31.50
CA CYS A 253 -6.55 5.03 -30.72
C CYS A 253 -7.50 6.23 -30.61
N VAL A 254 -7.02 7.46 -30.89
CA VAL A 254 -7.88 8.66 -30.91
C VAL A 254 -8.69 8.75 -32.22
N GLU A 255 -8.13 8.36 -33.36
CA GLU A 255 -8.90 8.34 -34.63
C GLU A 255 -10.00 7.27 -34.67
N LEU A 256 -9.86 6.18 -33.91
CA LEU A 256 -10.86 5.10 -33.84
C LEU A 256 -12.05 5.46 -32.94
N PHE A 257 -11.87 6.31 -31.94
CA PHE A 257 -12.95 6.72 -31.03
C PHE A 257 -13.84 7.85 -31.59
N GLU A 258 -13.28 8.76 -32.41
CA GLU A 258 -14.09 9.83 -33.03
C GLU A 258 -14.95 9.35 -34.21
N ARG A 259 -14.64 8.20 -34.83
CA ARG A 259 -15.44 7.64 -35.94
C ARG A 259 -16.63 6.78 -35.52
N MET A 260 -16.87 6.58 -34.22
CA MET A 260 -18.02 5.82 -33.72
C MET A 260 -19.18 6.70 -33.24
N PHE A 261 -19.05 8.04 -33.30
CA PHE A 261 -20.07 8.99 -32.84
C PHE A 261 -20.42 10.11 -33.84
N LEU A 262 -20.19 9.90 -35.14
CA LEU A 262 -20.73 10.74 -36.23
C LEU A 262 -21.43 9.87 -37.28
#